data_AF-A0A949EE53-F1
#
_entry.id   AF-A0A949EE53-F1
#
_cell.length_a   1.000
_cell.length_b   1.000
_cell.length_c   1.000
_cell.angle_alpha   90.00
_cell.angle_beta   90.00
_cell.angle_gamma   90.00
#
_symmetry.space_group_name_H-M   'P 1'
#
loop_
_entity.id
_entity.type
_entity.pdbx_description
1 polymer ?
#
loop_
_entity_poly.entity_id
_entity_poly.type
_entity_poly.pdbx_seq_one_letter_code
_entity_poly.pdbx_strand_id
1 'polypeptide(L)'
;MKRLFNAVLWQGLICRVVALFFIIMLWCCVNSALAVTIPVMVDYADTGYFGGQTPQGITHIPSTCLFAIVDDEDDMVYIIDRQGIVQDQFSVSSYSNYASGIAYISEGENAGNFAIIDDSADKVFVVPTSGGSPVHECSTTTFGSTNPQGITYIADGLYAGDLAIVDITTDYVYFVDFDCNLLGSFPVGPDGCTTPYGITFMPGSEYLAIIDGTLNDVFLFDQSGNLQDQFDVGFVSSPYSYGIAYDACNEDLAVASNGQDEVFFFNITGEVVKTINLFDLGCSSPTGIAYDRSQSIYAIVDNTGAEVFFVDPESEALITQCDISAFSTSAKGITYGPGVGQFSIVDDYKDKIFTIDASCNLLAQFDTATFGISATYPSGIAYVPSSGYMAVVDYIKDAAVMVDLSRPGRIVDQFSLDVFGSSYASGISHISVNGNFAVTDSSLGEVFVVSPKGVLKARFDTTPFFPTPQGIALDIDTNTFVLVDNTNDELKILDLPCLLFPPPPSCECDLNNDGACNMDDWLLFGTDWGRKDCPLQ
;
A
#
# COMPACT_ATOMS: atom_id res chain seq x y z
N MET A 1 -62.59 -0.46 38.11
CA MET A 1 -61.33 -0.89 38.74
C MET A 1 -60.52 -1.96 37.98
N LYS A 2 -60.86 -2.37 36.73
CA LYS A 2 -60.04 -3.30 35.92
C LYS A 2 -59.66 -2.82 34.50
N ARG A 3 -60.12 -1.65 34.07
CA ARG A 3 -59.84 -1.12 32.70
C ARG A 3 -58.93 0.12 32.64
N LEU A 4 -58.63 0.75 33.77
CA LEU A 4 -57.72 1.92 33.84
C LEU A 4 -56.29 1.58 34.24
N PHE A 5 -56.01 0.34 34.66
CA PHE A 5 -54.66 -0.09 35.05
C PHE A 5 -53.83 -0.66 33.88
N ASN A 6 -54.48 -1.05 32.77
CA ASN A 6 -53.76 -1.64 31.62
C ASN A 6 -53.20 -0.59 30.64
N ALA A 7 -53.71 0.64 30.64
CA ALA A 7 -53.22 1.68 29.72
C ALA A 7 -51.88 2.30 30.18
N VAL A 8 -51.68 2.44 31.49
CA VAL A 8 -50.45 3.03 32.06
C VAL A 8 -49.27 2.04 32.01
N LEU A 9 -49.53 0.74 32.14
CA LEU A 9 -48.51 -0.31 32.01
C LEU A 9 -48.07 -0.52 30.55
N TRP A 10 -48.95 -0.29 29.56
CA TRP A 10 -48.60 -0.41 28.14
C TRP A 10 -47.77 0.77 27.62
N GLN A 11 -48.02 2.01 28.09
CA GLN A 11 -47.19 3.16 27.72
C GLN A 11 -45.77 3.10 28.30
N GLY A 12 -45.60 2.55 29.51
CA GLY A 12 -44.26 2.37 30.10
C GLY A 12 -43.43 1.29 29.43
N LEU A 13 -44.06 0.21 28.93
CA LEU A 13 -43.35 -0.86 28.24
C LEU A 13 -42.93 -0.46 26.81
N ILE A 14 -43.80 0.25 26.07
CA ILE A 14 -43.48 0.77 24.73
C ILE A 14 -42.37 1.84 24.83
N CYS A 15 -42.41 2.73 25.82
CA CYS A 15 -41.37 3.74 25.98
C CYS A 15 -40.00 3.15 26.37
N ARG A 16 -39.99 2.04 27.14
CA ARG A 16 -38.74 1.31 27.46
C ARG A 16 -38.21 0.48 26.30
N VAL A 17 -39.07 -0.13 25.49
CA VAL A 17 -38.65 -0.90 24.30
C VAL A 17 -38.14 0.03 23.20
N VAL A 18 -38.77 1.20 23.00
CA VAL A 18 -38.30 2.21 22.04
C VAL A 18 -37.00 2.87 22.52
N ALA A 19 -36.86 3.14 23.82
CA ALA A 19 -35.59 3.64 24.37
C ALA A 19 -34.46 2.60 24.29
N LEU A 20 -34.76 1.30 24.48
CA LEU A 20 -33.77 0.23 24.32
C LEU A 20 -33.39 0.02 22.85
N PHE A 21 -34.34 0.17 21.91
CA PHE A 21 -34.07 0.14 20.46
C PHE A 21 -33.26 1.36 20.00
N PHE A 22 -33.54 2.55 20.54
CA PHE A 22 -32.74 3.75 20.26
C PHE A 22 -31.35 3.66 20.86
N ILE A 23 -31.18 3.06 22.05
CA ILE A 23 -29.86 2.84 22.65
C ILE A 23 -29.09 1.75 21.90
N ILE A 24 -29.73 0.67 21.43
CA ILE A 24 -29.08 -0.36 20.61
C ILE A 24 -28.74 0.18 19.20
N MET A 25 -29.58 1.03 18.59
CA MET A 25 -29.22 1.73 17.36
C MET A 25 -28.14 2.79 17.57
N LEU A 26 -28.15 3.55 18.68
CA LEU A 26 -27.06 4.47 19.03
C LEU A 26 -25.78 3.73 19.41
N TRP A 27 -25.85 2.46 19.81
CA TRP A 27 -24.65 1.66 20.13
C TRP A 27 -24.14 0.86 18.93
N CYS A 28 -25.01 0.51 17.97
CA CYS A 28 -24.62 -0.02 16.66
C CYS A 28 -24.07 1.05 15.70
N CYS A 29 -24.48 2.32 15.83
CA CYS A 29 -24.00 3.41 14.96
C CYS A 29 -22.78 4.18 15.49
N VAL A 30 -22.19 3.78 16.63
CA VAL A 30 -21.08 4.54 17.25
C VAL A 30 -19.80 3.70 17.40
N ASN A 31 -19.81 2.43 16.96
CA ASN A 31 -18.64 1.55 16.97
C ASN A 31 -18.45 0.81 15.64
N SER A 32 -18.76 1.43 14.51
CA SER A 32 -17.93 1.18 13.34
C SER A 32 -16.64 1.94 13.61
N ALA A 33 -15.65 1.26 14.21
CA ALA A 33 -14.28 1.73 14.11
C ALA A 33 -14.07 2.05 12.63
N LEU A 34 -13.60 3.27 12.32
CA LEU A 34 -13.19 3.62 10.97
C LEU A 34 -12.28 2.49 10.49
N ALA A 35 -12.65 1.86 9.38
CA ALA A 35 -11.77 0.86 8.76
C ALA A 35 -10.44 1.57 8.50
N VAL A 36 -9.34 0.98 8.97
CA VAL A 36 -8.01 1.54 8.74
C VAL A 36 -7.64 1.17 7.32
N THR A 37 -7.71 2.15 6.42
CA THR A 37 -7.22 2.01 5.04
C THR A 37 -5.72 1.82 5.07
N ILE A 38 -5.25 0.82 4.32
CA ILE A 38 -3.83 0.48 4.19
C ILE A 38 -3.40 0.85 2.78
N PRO A 39 -2.73 2.01 2.58
CA PRO A 39 -2.15 2.35 1.30
C PRO A 39 -0.99 1.38 0.98
N VAL A 40 -1.03 0.79 -0.20
CA VAL A 40 0.02 -0.11 -0.70
C VAL A 40 0.70 0.56 -1.88
N MET A 41 1.99 0.86 -1.75
CA MET A 41 2.79 1.22 -2.93
C MET A 41 2.91 -0.03 -3.81
N VAL A 42 2.47 0.05 -5.06
CA VAL A 42 2.42 -1.05 -6.02
C VAL A 42 3.38 -0.87 -7.19
N ASP A 43 3.89 0.35 -7.38
CA ASP A 43 4.85 0.69 -8.43
C ASP A 43 5.52 2.04 -8.12
N TYR A 44 6.62 2.33 -8.81
CA TYR A 44 7.25 3.64 -8.76
C TYR A 44 8.03 3.96 -10.04
N ALA A 45 8.18 5.24 -10.34
CA ALA A 45 8.91 5.75 -11.49
C ALA A 45 9.92 6.81 -11.06
N ASP A 46 11.18 6.64 -11.47
CA ASP A 46 12.24 7.62 -11.27
C ASP A 46 12.11 8.75 -12.31
N THR A 47 11.96 9.98 -11.83
CA THR A 47 11.83 11.20 -12.64
C THR A 47 13.14 11.98 -12.78
N GLY A 48 14.18 11.65 -11.99
CA GLY A 48 15.48 12.33 -12.00
C GLY A 48 16.27 12.18 -13.31
N TYR A 49 15.83 11.32 -14.23
CA TYR A 49 16.46 11.11 -15.52
C TYR A 49 16.06 12.12 -16.61
N PHE A 50 14.92 12.81 -16.47
CA PHE A 50 14.37 13.59 -17.57
C PHE A 50 13.76 14.95 -17.20
N GLY A 51 13.79 15.36 -15.93
CA GLY A 51 13.47 16.71 -15.46
C GLY A 51 14.37 17.12 -14.31
N GLY A 52 14.33 18.40 -13.92
CA GLY A 52 15.00 18.97 -12.76
C GLY A 52 14.65 18.25 -11.47
N GLN A 53 15.37 18.56 -10.39
CA GLN A 53 15.30 17.81 -9.12
C GLN A 53 14.01 18.09 -8.31
N THR A 54 12.88 18.31 -8.99
CA THR A 54 11.68 18.90 -8.38
C THR A 54 10.36 18.62 -9.13
N PRO A 55 9.90 17.36 -9.29
CA PRO A 55 8.54 17.12 -9.78
C PRO A 55 7.51 17.80 -8.85
N GLN A 56 6.65 18.64 -9.42
CA GLN A 56 5.62 19.40 -8.69
C GLN A 56 4.24 18.74 -8.90
N GLY A 57 3.40 19.30 -9.76
CA GLY A 57 2.09 18.77 -10.11
C GLY A 57 2.17 17.60 -11.10
N ILE A 58 1.23 16.66 -10.97
CA ILE A 58 1.05 15.52 -11.87
C ILE A 58 -0.42 15.37 -12.24
N THR A 59 -0.69 14.94 -13.46
CA THR A 59 -2.05 14.57 -13.91
C THR A 59 -2.02 13.34 -14.79
N HIS A 60 -3.09 12.53 -14.73
CA HIS A 60 -3.26 11.37 -15.58
C HIS A 60 -3.99 11.74 -16.87
N ILE A 61 -3.61 11.12 -17.99
CA ILE A 61 -4.24 11.27 -19.32
C ILE A 61 -5.00 9.98 -19.63
N PRO A 62 -6.33 9.91 -19.36
CA PRO A 62 -7.06 8.64 -19.41
C PRO A 62 -7.11 7.98 -20.78
N SER A 63 -6.97 8.77 -21.86
CA SER A 63 -7.02 8.25 -23.23
C SER A 63 -5.78 7.44 -23.64
N THR A 64 -4.65 7.64 -22.94
CA THR A 64 -3.37 7.01 -23.28
C THR A 64 -2.73 6.27 -22.11
N CYS A 65 -3.28 6.38 -20.89
CA CYS A 65 -2.67 5.90 -19.65
C CYS A 65 -1.26 6.46 -19.41
N LEU A 66 -1.04 7.71 -19.82
CA LEU A 66 0.21 8.44 -19.59
C LEU A 66 0.00 9.46 -18.48
N PHE A 67 1.09 9.95 -17.91
CA PHE A 67 1.09 11.02 -16.92
C PHE A 67 1.77 12.25 -17.50
N ALA A 68 1.26 13.43 -17.17
CA ALA A 68 1.93 14.69 -17.43
C ALA A 68 2.36 15.30 -16.09
N ILE A 69 3.64 15.66 -16.00
CA ILE A 69 4.28 16.23 -14.80
C ILE A 69 4.77 17.63 -15.14
N VAL A 70 4.48 18.60 -14.29
CA VAL A 70 5.11 19.93 -14.34
C VAL A 70 6.34 19.95 -13.46
N ASP A 71 7.39 20.57 -13.99
CA ASP A 71 8.67 20.81 -13.34
C ASP A 71 8.88 22.32 -13.25
N ASP A 72 9.05 22.84 -12.04
CA ASP A 72 9.18 24.27 -11.77
C ASP A 72 10.61 24.80 -11.96
N GLU A 73 11.63 23.95 -11.89
CA GLU A 73 13.01 24.37 -12.12
C GLU A 73 13.35 24.44 -13.61
N ASP A 74 12.82 23.52 -14.41
CA ASP A 74 13.06 23.43 -15.85
C ASP A 74 12.07 24.24 -16.70
N ASP A 75 10.97 24.72 -16.12
CA ASP A 75 9.83 25.31 -16.85
C ASP A 75 9.31 24.38 -17.97
N MET A 76 9.14 23.10 -17.64
CA MET A 76 8.79 22.03 -18.58
C MET A 76 7.57 21.23 -18.11
N VAL A 77 6.86 20.68 -19.09
CA VAL A 77 5.93 19.57 -18.88
C VAL A 77 6.52 18.34 -19.55
N TYR A 78 6.61 17.26 -18.79
CA TYR A 78 7.04 15.95 -19.26
C TYR A 78 5.85 15.00 -19.31
N ILE A 79 5.64 14.33 -20.45
CA ILE A 79 4.62 13.29 -20.62
C ILE A 79 5.32 11.94 -20.56
N ILE A 80 4.98 11.13 -19.57
CA ILE A 80 5.66 9.88 -19.24
C ILE A 80 4.69 8.71 -19.24
N ASP A 81 5.21 7.51 -19.47
CA ASP A 81 4.51 6.29 -19.08
C ASP A 81 4.70 5.98 -17.59
N ARG A 82 4.04 4.92 -17.13
CA ARG A 82 4.09 4.48 -15.73
C ARG A 82 5.48 4.01 -15.28
N GLN A 83 6.38 3.72 -16.21
CA GLN A 83 7.77 3.33 -15.93
C GLN A 83 8.72 4.54 -15.87
N GLY A 84 8.21 5.76 -16.01
CA GLY A 84 9.05 6.96 -16.05
C GLY A 84 9.75 7.19 -17.38
N ILE A 85 9.31 6.56 -18.48
CA ILE A 85 9.89 6.84 -19.80
C ILE A 85 9.15 7.99 -20.46
N VAL A 86 9.88 9.05 -20.79
CA VAL A 86 9.36 10.21 -21.52
C VAL A 86 8.89 9.82 -22.91
N GLN A 87 7.63 10.12 -23.18
CA GLN A 87 6.95 9.97 -24.46
C GLN A 87 6.93 11.29 -25.24
N ASP A 88 6.76 12.41 -24.55
CA ASP A 88 6.77 13.76 -25.14
C ASP A 88 7.10 14.82 -24.08
N GLN A 89 7.45 16.04 -24.50
CA GLN A 89 7.72 17.16 -23.59
C GLN A 89 7.54 18.52 -24.28
N PHE A 90 7.19 19.54 -23.51
CA PHE A 90 7.12 20.93 -24.00
C PHE A 90 7.42 21.95 -22.90
N SER A 91 7.88 23.14 -23.29
CA SER A 91 8.20 24.22 -22.34
C SER A 91 6.99 25.11 -22.03
N VAL A 92 6.91 25.55 -20.78
CA VAL A 92 5.91 26.50 -20.27
C VAL A 92 6.49 27.91 -20.03
N SER A 93 7.82 28.08 -20.12
CA SER A 93 8.59 29.32 -19.84
C SER A 93 8.09 30.59 -20.53
N SER A 94 7.29 30.47 -21.60
CA SER A 94 6.71 31.63 -22.29
C SER A 94 5.53 32.30 -21.55
N TYR A 95 4.93 31.63 -20.56
CA TYR A 95 3.78 32.12 -19.79
C TYR A 95 3.82 31.77 -18.30
N SER A 96 4.61 30.77 -17.89
CA SER A 96 4.76 30.35 -16.49
C SER A 96 6.24 30.15 -16.17
N ASN A 97 6.70 30.60 -14.99
CA ASN A 97 8.04 30.26 -14.48
C ASN A 97 8.00 29.55 -13.11
N TYR A 98 6.81 29.29 -12.59
CA TYR A 98 6.59 28.58 -11.33
C TYR A 98 5.35 27.69 -11.47
N ALA A 99 5.40 26.78 -12.45
CA ALA A 99 4.29 25.87 -12.72
C ALA A 99 4.18 24.83 -11.59
N SER A 100 3.14 24.93 -10.76
CA SER A 100 3.00 24.10 -9.56
C SER A 100 1.95 23.00 -9.70
N GLY A 101 0.88 23.24 -10.46
CA GLY A 101 -0.22 22.30 -10.64
C GLY A 101 -0.56 22.08 -12.11
N ILE A 102 -1.03 20.87 -12.45
CA ILE A 102 -1.50 20.52 -13.79
C ILE A 102 -2.73 19.60 -13.72
N ALA A 103 -3.69 19.80 -14.62
CA ALA A 103 -4.87 18.96 -14.78
C ALA A 103 -5.19 18.70 -16.25
N TYR A 104 -5.44 17.43 -16.62
CA TYR A 104 -5.98 17.09 -17.93
C TYR A 104 -7.49 17.32 -17.98
N ILE A 105 -7.95 18.06 -18.98
CA ILE A 105 -9.37 18.35 -19.19
C ILE A 105 -9.95 17.28 -20.12
N SER A 106 -10.76 16.38 -19.57
CA SER A 106 -11.27 15.22 -20.31
C SER A 106 -12.52 15.53 -21.15
N GLU A 107 -13.33 16.51 -20.75
CA GLU A 107 -14.62 16.80 -21.37
C GLU A 107 -14.90 18.31 -21.50
N GLY A 108 -15.98 18.66 -22.23
CA GLY A 108 -16.39 20.04 -22.44
C GLY A 108 -15.67 20.77 -23.58
N GLU A 109 -15.81 22.09 -23.63
CA GLU A 109 -15.27 22.93 -24.72
C GLU A 109 -13.73 23.01 -24.70
N ASN A 110 -13.12 22.80 -23.54
CA ASN A 110 -11.67 22.79 -23.34
C ASN A 110 -11.06 21.38 -23.35
N ALA A 111 -11.83 20.35 -23.73
CA ALA A 111 -11.34 18.97 -23.75
C ALA A 111 -10.06 18.79 -24.59
N GLY A 112 -9.13 17.97 -24.08
CA GLY A 112 -7.84 17.70 -24.74
C GLY A 112 -6.77 18.76 -24.52
N ASN A 113 -7.00 19.69 -23.59
CA ASN A 113 -6.03 20.66 -23.09
C ASN A 113 -5.62 20.33 -21.65
N PHE A 114 -4.52 20.93 -21.20
CA PHE A 114 -4.13 21.00 -19.80
C PHE A 114 -4.57 22.34 -19.19
N ALA A 115 -5.03 22.32 -17.94
CA ALA A 115 -5.05 23.49 -17.07
C ALA A 115 -3.80 23.47 -16.20
N ILE A 116 -3.02 24.54 -16.19
CA ILE A 116 -1.74 24.67 -15.46
C ILE A 116 -1.83 25.87 -14.54
N ILE A 117 -1.42 25.71 -13.28
CA ILE A 117 -1.29 26.79 -12.29
C ILE A 117 0.13 27.35 -12.32
N ASP A 118 0.25 28.68 -12.27
CA ASP A 118 1.47 29.36 -11.83
C ASP A 118 1.20 29.99 -10.46
N ASP A 119 1.91 29.51 -9.43
CA ASP A 119 1.66 29.88 -8.04
C ASP A 119 2.07 31.33 -7.72
N SER A 120 3.09 31.82 -8.42
CA SER A 120 3.70 33.12 -8.18
C SER A 120 3.00 34.22 -8.96
N ALA A 121 2.37 33.87 -10.08
CA ALA A 121 1.56 34.76 -10.90
C ALA A 121 0.07 34.77 -10.49
N ASP A 122 -0.37 33.88 -9.60
CA ASP A 122 -1.77 33.71 -9.20
C ASP A 122 -2.71 33.52 -10.41
N LYS A 123 -2.36 32.57 -11.27
CA LYS A 123 -3.05 32.34 -12.55
C LYS A 123 -3.24 30.87 -12.90
N VAL A 124 -4.31 30.63 -13.66
CA VAL A 124 -4.56 29.38 -14.39
C VAL A 124 -4.41 29.63 -15.88
N PHE A 125 -3.66 28.77 -16.56
CA PHE A 125 -3.50 28.76 -18.01
C PHE A 125 -4.11 27.48 -18.60
N VAL A 126 -4.91 27.60 -19.65
CA VAL A 126 -5.37 26.45 -20.44
C VAL A 126 -4.51 26.35 -21.69
N VAL A 127 -3.84 25.22 -21.88
CA VAL A 127 -2.81 25.03 -22.91
C VAL A 127 -3.06 23.72 -23.66
N PRO A 128 -2.88 23.66 -24.99
CA PRO A 128 -2.94 22.40 -25.72
C PRO A 128 -1.97 21.35 -25.17
N THR A 129 -2.37 20.08 -25.20
CA THR A 129 -1.54 18.95 -24.76
C THR A 129 -0.23 18.80 -25.54
N SER A 130 -0.16 19.35 -26.75
CA SER A 130 1.05 19.46 -27.56
C SER A 130 1.97 20.64 -27.18
N GLY A 131 1.62 21.39 -26.12
CA GLY A 131 2.23 22.67 -25.77
C GLY A 131 1.83 23.84 -26.68
N GLY A 132 2.49 24.97 -26.50
CA GLY A 132 2.27 26.22 -27.24
C GLY A 132 1.72 27.35 -26.38
N SER A 133 1.10 28.36 -27.00
CA SER A 133 0.51 29.49 -26.27
C SER A 133 -0.80 29.10 -25.59
N PRO A 134 -1.10 29.66 -24.40
CA PRO A 134 -2.39 29.44 -23.74
C PRO A 134 -3.56 29.86 -24.63
N VAL A 135 -4.60 29.02 -24.67
CA VAL A 135 -5.87 29.30 -25.34
C VAL A 135 -6.84 30.05 -24.42
N HIS A 136 -6.63 29.96 -23.11
CA HIS A 136 -7.37 30.68 -22.08
C HIS A 136 -6.45 31.00 -20.89
N GLU A 137 -6.71 32.09 -20.17
CA GLU A 137 -6.07 32.40 -18.89
C GLU A 137 -7.04 33.15 -17.97
N CYS A 138 -6.96 32.87 -16.67
CA CYS A 138 -7.70 33.60 -15.64
C CYS A 138 -6.88 33.74 -14.36
N SER A 139 -7.23 34.69 -13.48
CA SER A 139 -6.50 34.95 -12.23
C SER A 139 -7.21 34.36 -11.03
N THR A 140 -6.46 33.69 -10.16
CA THR A 140 -6.96 33.07 -8.93
C THR A 140 -7.25 34.09 -7.82
N THR A 141 -6.60 35.26 -7.89
CA THR A 141 -6.85 36.37 -6.94
C THR A 141 -8.30 36.87 -6.97
N THR A 142 -9.04 36.61 -8.04
CA THR A 142 -10.45 36.99 -8.19
C THR A 142 -11.37 36.34 -7.16
N PHE A 143 -11.01 35.15 -6.67
CA PHE A 143 -11.71 34.42 -5.62
C PHE A 143 -10.92 34.31 -4.31
N GLY A 144 -9.81 35.05 -4.20
CA GLY A 144 -9.04 35.19 -2.97
C GLY A 144 -7.91 34.17 -2.77
N SER A 145 -7.62 33.32 -3.76
CA SER A 145 -6.44 32.47 -3.76
C SER A 145 -5.23 33.25 -4.24
N THR A 146 -4.17 33.27 -3.43
CA THR A 146 -2.93 34.04 -3.66
C THR A 146 -1.67 33.19 -3.52
N ASN A 147 -1.85 31.87 -3.40
CA ASN A 147 -0.79 30.89 -3.50
C ASN A 147 -1.40 29.55 -3.95
N PRO A 148 -1.98 29.52 -5.17
CA PRO A 148 -2.58 28.31 -5.71
C PRO A 148 -1.48 27.27 -6.01
N GLN A 149 -1.72 26.01 -5.69
CA GLN A 149 -0.75 24.93 -5.91
C GLN A 149 -1.33 23.89 -6.87
N GLY A 150 -2.07 22.92 -6.35
CA GLY A 150 -2.69 21.85 -7.13
C GLY A 150 -3.99 22.27 -7.82
N ILE A 151 -4.27 21.62 -8.95
CA ILE A 151 -5.50 21.76 -9.72
C ILE A 151 -5.99 20.40 -10.20
N THR A 152 -7.30 20.23 -10.28
CA THR A 152 -7.92 19.07 -10.90
C THR A 152 -9.15 19.44 -11.71
N TYR A 153 -9.45 18.64 -12.73
CA TYR A 153 -10.70 18.73 -13.50
C TYR A 153 -11.74 17.79 -12.90
N ILE A 154 -12.94 18.30 -12.67
CA ILE A 154 -14.03 17.54 -12.05
C ILE A 154 -14.91 16.98 -13.14
N ALA A 155 -14.82 15.67 -13.39
CA ALA A 155 -15.55 15.01 -14.47
C ALA A 155 -17.00 14.66 -14.10
N ASP A 156 -17.34 14.55 -12.82
CA ASP A 156 -18.69 14.18 -12.35
C ASP A 156 -19.02 14.81 -10.98
N GLY A 157 -20.28 14.74 -10.58
CA GLY A 157 -20.79 15.21 -9.29
C GLY A 157 -21.26 16.67 -9.29
N LEU A 158 -21.13 17.33 -8.14
CA LEU A 158 -21.73 18.66 -7.87
C LEU A 158 -21.13 19.77 -8.75
N TYR A 159 -19.83 19.68 -9.05
CA TYR A 159 -19.08 20.66 -9.84
C TYR A 159 -18.57 20.06 -11.16
N ALA A 160 -19.32 19.11 -11.74
CA ALA A 160 -18.96 18.48 -12.99
C ALA A 160 -18.78 19.48 -14.14
N GLY A 161 -17.65 19.41 -14.83
CA GLY A 161 -17.28 20.32 -15.92
C GLY A 161 -16.37 21.47 -15.50
N ASP A 162 -16.12 21.63 -14.21
CA ASP A 162 -15.37 22.75 -13.63
C ASP A 162 -14.02 22.29 -13.01
N LEU A 163 -13.29 23.23 -12.41
CA LEU A 163 -11.97 23.01 -11.82
C LEU A 163 -12.03 23.09 -10.29
N ALA A 164 -11.25 22.26 -9.61
CA ALA A 164 -10.93 22.42 -8.19
C ALA A 164 -9.46 22.81 -8.02
N ILE A 165 -9.20 23.79 -7.17
CA ILE A 165 -7.86 24.36 -6.91
C ILE A 165 -7.61 24.37 -5.40
N VAL A 166 -6.42 23.93 -4.98
CA VAL A 166 -5.97 24.07 -3.59
C VAL A 166 -5.05 25.28 -3.43
N ASP A 167 -5.12 25.91 -2.26
CA ASP A 167 -4.27 27.05 -1.90
C ASP A 167 -3.62 26.81 -0.53
N ILE A 168 -2.29 26.82 -0.50
CA ILE A 168 -1.51 26.49 0.70
C ILE A 168 -1.43 27.61 1.73
N THR A 169 -1.83 28.84 1.38
CA THR A 169 -1.81 29.96 2.32
C THR A 169 -3.12 30.03 3.10
N THR A 170 -4.21 29.68 2.45
CA THR A 170 -5.56 29.71 3.04
C THR A 170 -6.00 28.37 3.61
N ASP A 171 -5.42 27.26 3.16
CA ASP A 171 -5.85 25.88 3.44
C ASP A 171 -7.28 25.62 2.95
N TYR A 172 -7.57 26.01 1.71
CA TYR A 172 -8.89 25.85 1.08
C TYR A 172 -8.81 25.11 -0.25
N VAL A 173 -9.92 24.43 -0.55
CA VAL A 173 -10.29 24.04 -1.90
C VAL A 173 -11.27 25.05 -2.46
N TYR A 174 -11.03 25.54 -3.66
CA TYR A 174 -11.92 26.42 -4.42
C TYR A 174 -12.42 25.69 -5.67
N PHE A 175 -13.74 25.74 -5.88
CA PHE A 175 -14.39 25.27 -7.11
C PHE A 175 -14.66 26.46 -8.01
N VAL A 176 -14.16 26.40 -9.25
CA VAL A 176 -14.21 27.53 -10.19
C VAL A 176 -14.51 27.06 -11.60
N ASP A 177 -15.23 27.87 -12.36
CA ASP A 177 -15.33 27.66 -13.80
C ASP A 177 -14.01 28.07 -14.51
N PHE A 178 -13.93 27.84 -15.82
CA PHE A 178 -12.73 28.17 -16.60
C PHE A 178 -12.42 29.67 -16.66
N ASP A 179 -13.38 30.57 -16.40
CA ASP A 179 -13.17 32.01 -16.31
C ASP A 179 -12.72 32.46 -14.90
N CYS A 180 -12.42 31.51 -14.00
CA CYS A 180 -12.12 31.71 -12.58
C CYS A 180 -13.28 32.34 -11.78
N ASN A 181 -14.55 32.14 -12.17
CA ASN A 181 -15.68 32.53 -11.31
C ASN A 181 -15.85 31.49 -10.19
N LEU A 182 -15.91 31.95 -8.94
CA LEU A 182 -16.11 31.08 -7.78
C LEU A 182 -17.50 30.45 -7.76
N LEU A 183 -17.54 29.12 -7.70
CA LEU A 183 -18.75 28.31 -7.60
C LEU A 183 -19.01 27.83 -6.17
N GLY A 184 -17.93 27.50 -5.45
CA GLY A 184 -17.98 27.03 -4.06
C GLY A 184 -16.58 26.91 -3.46
N SER A 185 -16.50 26.69 -2.15
CA SER A 185 -15.23 26.41 -1.47
C SER A 185 -15.45 25.78 -0.10
N PHE A 186 -14.43 25.12 0.43
CA PHE A 186 -14.39 24.62 1.80
C PHE A 186 -12.95 24.63 2.37
N PRO A 187 -12.79 24.82 3.70
CA PRO A 187 -11.48 24.72 4.35
C PRO A 187 -11.07 23.26 4.55
N VAL A 188 -9.78 22.96 4.43
CA VAL A 188 -9.18 21.65 4.77
C VAL A 188 -8.34 21.68 6.06
N GLY A 189 -7.87 22.87 6.47
CA GLY A 189 -7.11 23.07 7.70
C GLY A 189 -7.74 22.51 8.99
N PRO A 190 -9.07 22.61 9.22
CA PRO A 190 -9.72 22.04 10.40
C PRO A 190 -9.56 20.52 10.54
N ASP A 191 -9.34 19.80 9.44
CA ASP A 191 -9.17 18.35 9.40
C ASP A 191 -7.69 17.92 9.49
N GLY A 192 -6.76 18.88 9.57
CA GLY A 192 -5.33 18.63 9.75
C GLY A 192 -4.47 18.82 8.50
N CYS A 193 -5.09 19.00 7.32
CA CYS A 193 -4.38 19.33 6.09
C CYS A 193 -3.98 20.83 6.10
N THR A 194 -2.72 21.10 6.44
CA THR A 194 -2.18 22.45 6.68
C THR A 194 -1.20 22.91 5.61
N THR A 195 -0.83 22.02 4.68
CA THR A 195 -0.09 22.38 3.46
C THR A 195 -0.63 21.61 2.26
N PRO A 196 -1.86 21.91 1.78
CA PRO A 196 -2.47 21.22 0.65
C PRO A 196 -1.77 21.56 -0.67
N TYR A 197 -0.85 20.71 -1.13
CA TYR A 197 -0.07 20.94 -2.35
C TYR A 197 -0.77 20.43 -3.60
N GLY A 198 -1.15 19.15 -3.64
CA GLY A 198 -1.75 18.52 -4.81
C GLY A 198 -3.22 18.16 -4.57
N ILE A 199 -4.00 18.12 -5.65
CA ILE A 199 -5.40 17.68 -5.62
C ILE A 199 -5.72 16.87 -6.87
N THR A 200 -6.51 15.80 -6.71
CA THR A 200 -7.05 15.03 -7.84
C THR A 200 -8.49 14.60 -7.58
N PHE A 201 -9.31 14.58 -8.63
CA PHE A 201 -10.68 14.07 -8.58
C PHE A 201 -10.71 12.58 -8.92
N MET A 202 -11.44 11.80 -8.12
CA MET A 202 -11.64 10.36 -8.31
C MET A 202 -13.07 10.08 -8.82
N PRO A 203 -13.28 9.83 -10.13
CA PRO A 203 -14.62 9.75 -10.72
C PRO A 203 -15.50 8.61 -10.19
N GLY A 204 -14.90 7.53 -9.68
CA GLY A 204 -15.65 6.38 -9.16
C GLY A 204 -16.23 6.58 -7.75
N SER A 205 -15.51 7.30 -6.89
CA SER A 205 -15.94 7.61 -5.52
C SER A 205 -16.55 9.01 -5.38
N GLU A 206 -16.38 9.86 -6.39
CA GLU A 206 -16.68 11.30 -6.38
C GLU A 206 -15.89 12.07 -5.32
N TYR A 207 -14.77 11.51 -4.83
CA TYR A 207 -13.91 12.15 -3.83
C TYR A 207 -12.84 13.02 -4.49
N LEU A 208 -12.38 14.00 -3.73
CA LEU A 208 -11.16 14.77 -3.97
C LEU A 208 -10.09 14.21 -3.05
N ALA A 209 -9.02 13.66 -3.63
CA ALA A 209 -7.83 13.29 -2.90
C ALA A 209 -6.86 14.48 -2.88
N ILE A 210 -6.45 14.90 -1.69
CA ILE A 210 -5.59 16.07 -1.46
C ILE A 210 -4.35 15.60 -0.71
N ILE A 211 -3.17 15.89 -1.24
CA ILE A 211 -1.89 15.57 -0.58
C ILE A 211 -1.43 16.77 0.25
N ASP A 212 -1.17 16.54 1.54
CA ASP A 212 -0.47 17.48 2.40
C ASP A 212 1.04 17.29 2.25
N GLY A 213 1.74 18.31 1.75
CA GLY A 213 3.15 18.17 1.39
C GLY A 213 4.12 18.11 2.57
N THR A 214 3.72 18.55 3.76
CA THR A 214 4.57 18.48 4.97
C THR A 214 4.30 17.22 5.76
N LEU A 215 3.04 16.81 5.87
CA LEU A 215 2.65 15.60 6.57
C LEU A 215 2.91 14.35 5.73
N ASN A 216 2.86 14.46 4.40
CA ASN A 216 2.80 13.33 3.46
C ASN A 216 1.55 12.46 3.66
N ASP A 217 0.46 13.09 4.12
CA ASP A 217 -0.85 12.47 4.25
C ASP A 217 -1.73 12.78 3.04
N VAL A 218 -2.48 11.80 2.57
CA VAL A 218 -3.58 11.99 1.62
C VAL A 218 -4.89 12.06 2.37
N PHE A 219 -5.66 13.11 2.12
CA PHE A 219 -6.99 13.32 2.67
C PHE A 219 -8.03 13.14 1.56
N LEU A 220 -9.06 12.33 1.82
CA LEU A 220 -10.17 12.12 0.91
C LEU A 220 -11.38 12.93 1.37
N PHE A 221 -11.77 13.93 0.59
CA PHE A 221 -12.94 14.76 0.85
C PHE A 221 -14.05 14.45 -0.16
N ASP A 222 -15.31 14.53 0.29
CA ASP A 222 -16.41 14.69 -0.67
C ASP A 222 -16.43 16.12 -1.24
N GLN A 223 -17.19 16.35 -2.33
CA GLN A 223 -17.28 17.69 -2.95
C GLN A 223 -17.99 18.73 -2.05
N SER A 224 -18.58 18.33 -0.92
CA SER A 224 -19.16 19.24 0.06
C SER A 224 -18.18 19.64 1.16
N GLY A 225 -16.96 19.08 1.16
CA GLY A 225 -15.91 19.36 2.14
C GLY A 225 -15.97 18.50 3.40
N ASN A 226 -16.64 17.36 3.38
CA ASN A 226 -16.59 16.42 4.50
C ASN A 226 -15.44 15.41 4.30
N LEU A 227 -14.55 15.31 5.28
CA LEU A 227 -13.50 14.29 5.31
C LEU A 227 -14.12 12.88 5.39
N GLN A 228 -13.73 12.03 4.45
CA GLN A 228 -14.15 10.63 4.36
C GLN A 228 -13.08 9.68 4.89
N ASP A 229 -11.81 9.96 4.57
CA ASP A 229 -10.68 9.12 4.96
C ASP A 229 -9.36 9.91 4.95
N GLN A 230 -8.35 9.38 5.63
CA GLN A 230 -7.00 9.92 5.71
C GLN A 230 -5.98 8.79 5.89
N PHE A 231 -4.90 8.82 5.12
CA PHE A 231 -3.80 7.86 5.23
C PHE A 231 -2.45 8.48 4.89
N ASP A 232 -1.39 7.95 5.51
CA ASP A 232 0.00 8.39 5.32
C ASP A 232 0.65 7.68 4.13
N VAL A 233 1.35 8.42 3.28
CA VAL A 233 2.19 7.91 2.18
C VAL A 233 3.68 8.19 2.39
N GLY A 234 4.04 8.85 3.48
CA GLY A 234 5.39 9.26 3.85
C GLY A 234 6.39 8.11 4.06
N PHE A 235 5.93 6.87 4.18
CA PHE A 235 6.80 5.68 4.23
C PHE A 235 7.60 5.46 2.93
N VAL A 236 7.16 6.03 1.80
CA VAL A 236 7.93 6.08 0.54
C VAL A 236 8.13 7.50 -0.01
N SER A 237 7.17 8.42 0.17
CA SER A 237 7.17 9.71 -0.54
C SER A 237 7.71 10.90 0.26
N SER A 238 8.31 10.66 1.43
CA SER A 238 8.90 11.67 2.33
C SER A 238 10.29 12.14 1.84
N PRO A 239 10.72 13.39 2.11
CA PRO A 239 10.08 14.38 3.00
C PRO A 239 9.03 15.31 2.37
N TYR A 240 8.82 15.31 1.06
CA TYR A 240 7.94 16.29 0.40
C TYR A 240 7.14 15.68 -0.76
N SER A 241 5.83 15.52 -0.57
CA SER A 241 4.88 15.04 -1.59
C SER A 241 4.06 16.19 -2.14
N TYR A 242 4.26 16.59 -3.40
CA TYR A 242 3.65 17.80 -3.95
C TYR A 242 2.51 17.53 -4.93
N GLY A 243 2.68 16.56 -5.82
CA GLY A 243 1.67 16.23 -6.84
C GLY A 243 0.86 14.99 -6.47
N ILE A 244 -0.42 14.94 -6.87
CA ILE A 244 -1.23 13.73 -6.81
C ILE A 244 -2.13 13.63 -8.04
N ALA A 245 -2.28 12.43 -8.60
CA ALA A 245 -3.16 12.13 -9.73
C ALA A 245 -3.86 10.78 -9.57
N TYR A 246 -5.12 10.69 -10.01
CA TYR A 246 -5.82 9.41 -10.09
C TYR A 246 -5.55 8.69 -11.41
N ASP A 247 -4.87 7.55 -11.35
CA ASP A 247 -4.64 6.65 -12.47
C ASP A 247 -5.91 5.83 -12.73
N ALA A 248 -6.78 6.37 -13.58
CA ALA A 248 -8.02 5.71 -13.97
C ALA A 248 -7.81 4.40 -14.77
N CYS A 249 -6.60 4.12 -15.27
CA CYS A 249 -6.32 2.88 -15.99
C CYS A 249 -6.06 1.69 -15.06
N ASN A 250 -5.56 1.97 -13.84
CA ASN A 250 -5.20 0.95 -12.85
C ASN A 250 -5.93 1.10 -11.50
N GLU A 251 -6.71 2.17 -11.34
CA GLU A 251 -7.42 2.54 -10.10
C GLU A 251 -6.49 2.86 -8.92
N ASP A 252 -5.30 3.40 -9.22
CA ASP A 252 -4.28 3.80 -8.24
C ASP A 252 -4.20 5.33 -8.10
N LEU A 253 -3.55 5.79 -7.03
CA LEU A 253 -3.12 7.18 -6.86
C LEU A 253 -1.62 7.30 -7.18
N ALA A 254 -1.26 8.15 -8.13
CA ALA A 254 0.13 8.52 -8.39
C ALA A 254 0.48 9.76 -7.55
N VAL A 255 1.53 9.69 -6.73
CA VAL A 255 2.01 10.79 -5.89
C VAL A 255 3.43 11.16 -6.34
N ALA A 256 3.63 12.43 -6.71
CA ALA A 256 4.94 12.96 -7.07
C ALA A 256 5.67 13.46 -5.82
N SER A 257 6.86 12.90 -5.55
CA SER A 257 7.73 13.30 -4.45
C SER A 257 8.88 14.14 -4.96
N ASN A 258 8.90 15.40 -4.54
CA ASN A 258 9.96 16.35 -4.84
C ASN A 258 11.27 15.98 -4.12
N GLY A 259 11.18 15.40 -2.91
CA GLY A 259 12.36 15.05 -2.14
C GLY A 259 13.12 13.81 -2.63
N GLN A 260 12.47 12.96 -3.43
CA GLN A 260 13.02 11.70 -3.93
C GLN A 260 13.25 11.68 -5.44
N ASP A 261 12.79 12.70 -6.17
CA ASP A 261 12.75 12.70 -7.63
C ASP A 261 11.95 11.50 -8.20
N GLU A 262 10.88 11.08 -7.52
CA GLU A 262 10.13 9.86 -7.84
C GLU A 262 8.60 10.10 -7.87
N VAL A 263 7.90 9.29 -8.66
CA VAL A 263 6.44 9.14 -8.61
C VAL A 263 6.10 7.76 -8.06
N PHE A 264 5.33 7.71 -6.99
CA PHE A 264 4.88 6.47 -6.35
C PHE A 264 3.42 6.19 -6.68
N PHE A 265 3.10 4.95 -7.01
CA PHE A 265 1.73 4.51 -7.30
C PHE A 265 1.17 3.73 -6.12
N PHE A 266 0.04 4.18 -5.59
CA PHE A 266 -0.61 3.62 -4.42
C PHE A 266 -1.96 3.04 -4.74
N ASN A 267 -2.17 1.79 -4.33
CA ASN A 267 -3.49 1.21 -4.23
C ASN A 267 -4.06 1.45 -2.83
N ILE A 268 -5.30 1.92 -2.74
CA ILE A 268 -5.94 2.33 -1.47
C ILE A 268 -7.08 1.40 -1.05
N THR A 269 -7.09 0.16 -1.54
CA THR A 269 -8.15 -0.81 -1.23
C THR A 269 -7.83 -1.72 -0.03
N GLY A 270 -6.64 -1.57 0.56
CA GLY A 270 -6.22 -2.41 1.68
C GLY A 270 -6.94 -2.09 2.98
N GLU A 271 -7.26 -3.11 3.78
CA GLU A 271 -7.92 -2.91 5.08
C GLU A 271 -7.52 -3.94 6.15
N VAL A 272 -7.59 -3.54 7.42
CA VAL A 272 -7.53 -4.46 8.56
C VAL A 272 -8.91 -5.07 8.79
N VAL A 273 -9.07 -6.36 8.44
CA VAL A 273 -10.36 -7.06 8.51
C VAL A 273 -10.65 -7.59 9.91
N LYS A 274 -9.62 -8.09 10.61
CA LYS A 274 -9.79 -8.76 11.91
C LYS A 274 -8.55 -8.62 12.77
N THR A 275 -8.76 -8.52 14.09
CA THR A 275 -7.69 -8.63 15.10
C THR A 275 -8.03 -9.79 16.05
N ILE A 276 -7.04 -10.61 16.38
CA ILE A 276 -7.16 -11.71 17.35
C ILE A 276 -6.18 -11.45 18.49
N ASN A 277 -6.67 -11.45 19.73
CA ASN A 277 -5.84 -11.27 20.92
C ASN A 277 -5.20 -12.61 21.33
N LEU A 278 -3.87 -12.68 21.29
CA LEU A 278 -3.09 -13.86 21.64
C LEU A 278 -2.75 -13.92 23.13
N PHE A 279 -2.67 -12.78 23.80
CA PHE A 279 -2.44 -12.71 25.25
C PHE A 279 -3.50 -13.50 26.03
N ASP A 280 -4.77 -13.39 25.63
CA ASP A 280 -5.88 -14.12 26.24
C ASP A 280 -5.79 -15.64 26.04
N LEU A 281 -5.03 -16.09 25.03
CA LEU A 281 -4.72 -17.50 24.77
C LEU A 281 -3.46 -17.98 25.52
N GLY A 282 -2.76 -17.08 26.22
CA GLY A 282 -1.54 -17.36 26.96
C GLY A 282 -0.24 -17.17 26.18
N CYS A 283 -0.30 -16.60 24.97
CA CYS A 283 0.87 -16.29 24.17
C CYS A 283 1.25 -14.81 24.36
N SER A 284 2.43 -14.57 24.94
CA SER A 284 2.87 -13.24 25.41
C SER A 284 4.16 -12.74 24.77
N SER A 285 4.67 -13.47 23.77
CA SER A 285 5.72 -12.98 22.88
C SER A 285 5.64 -13.67 21.52
N PRO A 286 4.56 -13.47 20.77
CA PRO A 286 4.39 -14.11 19.48
C PRO A 286 5.37 -13.50 18.47
N THR A 287 6.12 -14.34 17.74
CA THR A 287 7.18 -13.88 16.82
C THR A 287 7.03 -14.40 15.40
N GLY A 288 6.46 -15.59 15.24
CA GLY A 288 6.31 -16.24 13.95
C GLY A 288 4.92 -16.82 13.75
N ILE A 289 4.44 -16.85 12.52
CA ILE A 289 3.16 -17.45 12.14
C ILE A 289 3.27 -18.27 10.86
N ALA A 290 2.51 -19.35 10.80
CA ALA A 290 2.28 -20.14 9.59
C ALA A 290 0.81 -20.48 9.45
N TYR A 291 0.33 -20.55 8.21
CA TYR A 291 -0.99 -21.08 7.91
C TYR A 291 -0.93 -22.56 7.52
N ASP A 292 -1.63 -23.41 8.27
CA ASP A 292 -1.82 -24.82 7.91
C ASP A 292 -3.12 -24.97 7.11
N ARG A 293 -2.99 -24.92 5.78
CA ARG A 293 -4.12 -25.12 4.84
C ARG A 293 -4.82 -26.47 5.01
N SER A 294 -4.15 -27.50 5.52
CA SER A 294 -4.77 -28.82 5.66
C SER A 294 -5.82 -28.88 6.77
N GLN A 295 -5.70 -27.98 7.76
CA GLN A 295 -6.57 -27.88 8.93
C GLN A 295 -7.28 -26.53 9.04
N SER A 296 -6.92 -25.56 8.19
CA SER A 296 -7.38 -24.17 8.23
C SER A 296 -7.14 -23.53 9.61
N ILE A 297 -5.92 -23.65 10.12
CA ILE A 297 -5.50 -23.10 11.42
C ILE A 297 -4.21 -22.29 11.30
N TYR A 298 -4.01 -21.36 12.23
CA TYR A 298 -2.74 -20.67 12.42
C TYR A 298 -1.87 -21.41 13.43
N ALA A 299 -0.59 -21.60 13.08
CA ALA A 299 0.45 -22.02 14.02
C ALA A 299 1.31 -20.80 14.36
N ILE A 300 1.33 -20.40 15.63
CA ILE A 300 2.04 -19.22 16.13
C ILE A 300 3.13 -19.68 17.09
N VAL A 301 4.33 -19.14 16.95
CA VAL A 301 5.45 -19.38 17.86
C VAL A 301 5.49 -18.29 18.92
N ASP A 302 5.56 -18.70 20.19
CA ASP A 302 5.90 -17.83 21.31
C ASP A 302 7.39 -17.96 21.65
N ASN A 303 8.12 -16.87 21.46
CA ASN A 303 9.56 -16.83 21.70
C ASN A 303 9.92 -17.00 23.18
N THR A 304 9.19 -16.34 24.08
CA THR A 304 9.52 -16.35 25.52
C THR A 304 8.98 -17.57 26.25
N GLY A 305 7.82 -18.07 25.82
CA GLY A 305 7.21 -19.30 26.33
C GLY A 305 7.90 -20.56 25.82
N ALA A 306 8.60 -20.48 24.68
CA ALA A 306 9.09 -21.64 23.93
C ALA A 306 7.95 -22.63 23.64
N GLU A 307 6.86 -22.11 23.09
CA GLU A 307 5.64 -22.84 22.79
C GLU A 307 5.18 -22.58 21.34
N VAL A 308 4.38 -23.51 20.80
CA VAL A 308 3.61 -23.29 19.57
C VAL A 308 2.13 -23.37 19.89
N PHE A 309 1.40 -22.33 19.52
CA PHE A 309 -0.04 -22.20 19.67
C PHE A 309 -0.72 -22.49 18.33
N PHE A 310 -1.75 -23.34 18.34
CA PHE A 310 -2.58 -23.62 17.17
C PHE A 310 -3.94 -22.99 17.37
N VAL A 311 -4.27 -21.99 16.57
CA VAL A 311 -5.46 -21.14 16.74
C VAL A 311 -6.36 -21.29 15.52
N ASP A 312 -7.65 -21.44 15.77
CA ASP A 312 -8.66 -21.40 14.72
C ASP A 312 -8.97 -19.94 14.35
N PRO A 313 -8.73 -19.53 13.10
CA PRO A 313 -8.95 -18.15 12.65
C PRO A 313 -10.40 -17.69 12.80
N GLU A 314 -11.36 -18.61 12.69
CA GLU A 314 -12.79 -18.26 12.68
C GLU A 314 -13.36 -18.15 14.07
N SER A 315 -13.11 -19.17 14.91
CA SER A 315 -13.60 -19.19 16.28
C SER A 315 -12.71 -18.42 17.28
N GLU A 316 -11.50 -18.03 16.85
CA GLU A 316 -10.46 -17.40 17.68
C GLU A 316 -10.02 -18.27 18.87
N ALA A 317 -10.41 -19.54 18.86
CA ALA A 317 -10.14 -20.47 19.94
C ALA A 317 -8.77 -21.11 19.78
N LEU A 318 -8.07 -21.29 20.90
CA LEU A 318 -6.94 -22.18 21.00
C LEU A 318 -7.40 -23.62 20.78
N ILE A 319 -6.89 -24.25 19.72
CA ILE A 319 -7.13 -25.66 19.40
C ILE A 319 -6.22 -26.55 20.22
N THR A 320 -4.92 -26.26 20.20
CA THR A 320 -3.92 -26.95 21.00
C THR A 320 -2.69 -26.06 21.20
N GLN A 321 -1.90 -26.37 22.22
CA GLN A 321 -0.58 -25.78 22.45
C GLN A 321 0.44 -26.89 22.73
N CYS A 322 1.71 -26.62 22.48
CA CYS A 322 2.78 -27.56 22.76
C CYS A 322 4.06 -26.85 23.21
N ASP A 323 4.82 -27.52 24.08
CA ASP A 323 6.11 -27.06 24.59
C ASP A 323 7.25 -27.54 23.67
N ILE A 324 8.07 -26.59 23.20
CA ILE A 324 9.25 -26.84 22.36
C ILE A 324 10.57 -26.56 23.09
N SER A 325 10.53 -26.21 24.38
CA SER A 325 11.69 -25.87 25.23
C SER A 325 12.78 -26.96 25.27
N ALA A 326 12.41 -28.21 25.00
CA ALA A 326 13.35 -29.33 24.93
C ALA A 326 14.39 -29.17 23.81
N PHE A 327 14.09 -28.43 22.74
CA PHE A 327 14.98 -28.26 21.60
C PHE A 327 15.11 -26.82 21.10
N SER A 328 14.16 -25.93 21.37
CA SER A 328 14.22 -24.50 20.99
C SER A 328 13.88 -23.62 22.20
N THR A 329 14.60 -22.51 22.35
CA THR A 329 14.39 -21.56 23.47
C THR A 329 14.35 -20.11 22.99
N SER A 330 14.49 -19.89 21.69
CA SER A 330 14.48 -18.57 21.07
C SER A 330 13.88 -18.69 19.66
N ALA A 331 12.67 -19.24 19.59
CA ALA A 331 11.99 -19.51 18.35
C ALA A 331 11.46 -18.19 17.74
N LYS A 332 11.78 -17.93 16.48
CA LYS A 332 11.48 -16.64 15.81
C LYS A 332 10.45 -16.78 14.70
N GLY A 333 10.66 -17.71 13.79
CA GLY A 333 9.80 -17.93 12.63
C GLY A 333 9.31 -19.37 12.57
N ILE A 334 8.16 -19.57 11.94
CA ILE A 334 7.60 -20.89 11.66
C ILE A 334 7.03 -20.91 10.25
N THR A 335 7.15 -22.03 9.55
CA THR A 335 6.50 -22.25 8.26
C THR A 335 5.88 -23.64 8.18
N TYR A 336 4.82 -23.78 7.40
CA TYR A 336 4.15 -25.05 7.13
C TYR A 336 4.52 -25.55 5.73
N GLY A 337 5.01 -26.80 5.65
CA GLY A 337 5.30 -27.48 4.39
C GLY A 337 4.17 -28.42 3.99
N PRO A 338 3.17 -28.00 3.18
CA PRO A 338 2.01 -28.83 2.83
C PRO A 338 2.38 -30.13 2.11
N GLY A 339 3.49 -30.13 1.35
CA GLY A 339 3.97 -31.33 0.66
C GLY A 339 4.44 -32.45 1.60
N VAL A 340 4.75 -32.12 2.86
CA VAL A 340 5.25 -33.05 3.88
C VAL A 340 4.39 -33.11 5.15
N GLY A 341 3.47 -32.16 5.34
CA GLY A 341 2.59 -32.07 6.51
C GLY A 341 3.35 -31.79 7.81
N GLN A 342 4.39 -30.96 7.75
CA GLN A 342 5.30 -30.68 8.87
C GLN A 342 5.52 -29.18 9.00
N PHE A 343 5.89 -28.74 10.21
CA PHE A 343 6.29 -27.37 10.48
C PHE A 343 7.80 -27.29 10.62
N SER A 344 8.38 -26.17 10.18
CA SER A 344 9.79 -25.87 10.43
C SER A 344 9.90 -24.55 11.17
N ILE A 345 10.63 -24.57 12.27
CA ILE A 345 10.83 -23.45 13.19
C ILE A 345 12.28 -23.02 13.11
N VAL A 346 12.51 -21.72 13.03
CA VAL A 346 13.85 -21.15 13.09
C VAL A 346 14.14 -20.60 14.49
N ASP A 347 15.30 -20.94 15.04
CA ASP A 347 15.78 -20.52 16.35
C ASP A 347 17.05 -19.68 16.16
N ASP A 348 16.98 -18.41 16.55
CA ASP A 348 18.05 -17.44 16.33
C ASP A 348 19.25 -17.65 17.27
N TYR A 349 18.99 -18.09 18.50
CA TYR A 349 20.04 -18.30 19.49
C TYR A 349 20.88 -19.56 19.20
N LYS A 350 20.25 -20.60 18.66
CA LYS A 350 20.90 -21.88 18.35
C LYS A 350 21.40 -21.96 16.91
N ASP A 351 21.10 -20.97 16.07
CA ASP A 351 21.41 -20.97 14.64
C ASP A 351 20.88 -22.24 13.95
N LYS A 352 19.61 -22.57 14.19
CA LYS A 352 19.04 -23.85 13.73
C LYS A 352 17.63 -23.73 13.20
N ILE A 353 17.31 -24.64 12.29
CA ILE A 353 15.95 -24.95 11.88
C ILE A 353 15.57 -26.31 12.48
N PHE A 354 14.45 -26.35 13.20
CA PHE A 354 13.86 -27.56 13.76
C PHE A 354 12.60 -27.91 13.00
N THR A 355 12.51 -29.14 12.49
CA THR A 355 11.29 -29.65 11.85
C THR A 355 10.51 -30.48 12.85
N ILE A 356 9.21 -30.19 12.96
CA ILE A 356 8.29 -30.82 13.90
C ILE A 356 7.02 -31.33 13.18
N ASP A 357 6.34 -32.30 13.79
CA ASP A 357 4.95 -32.63 13.41
C ASP A 357 3.94 -31.71 14.11
N ALA A 358 2.64 -31.86 13.80
CA ALA A 358 1.56 -31.09 14.42
C ALA A 358 1.36 -31.39 15.93
N SER A 359 2.00 -32.42 16.46
CA SER A 359 2.07 -32.70 17.91
C SER A 359 3.37 -32.19 18.54
N CYS A 360 4.16 -31.42 17.77
CA CYS A 360 5.43 -30.81 18.13
C CYS A 360 6.54 -31.80 18.52
N ASN A 361 6.46 -33.03 18.01
CA ASN A 361 7.57 -33.95 18.11
C ASN A 361 8.68 -33.53 17.15
N LEU A 362 9.91 -33.44 17.64
CA LEU A 362 11.07 -33.14 16.81
C LEU A 362 11.35 -34.28 15.82
N LEU A 363 11.32 -33.96 14.52
CA LEU A 363 11.59 -34.88 13.42
C LEU A 363 13.00 -34.75 12.87
N ALA A 364 13.48 -33.50 12.72
CA ALA A 364 14.79 -33.19 12.17
C ALA A 364 15.32 -31.85 12.69
N GLN A 365 16.63 -31.63 12.58
CA GLN A 365 17.26 -30.34 12.84
C GLN A 365 18.38 -30.07 11.84
N PHE A 366 18.56 -28.80 11.48
CA PHE A 366 19.57 -28.32 10.54
C PHE A 366 20.24 -27.07 11.09
N ASP A 367 21.53 -26.93 10.86
CA ASP A 367 22.33 -25.79 11.33
C ASP A 367 22.38 -24.72 10.24
N THR A 368 21.95 -23.49 10.56
CA THR A 368 21.88 -22.39 9.60
C THR A 368 23.26 -21.84 9.23
N ALA A 369 24.27 -21.99 10.10
CA ALA A 369 25.65 -21.62 9.79
C ALA A 369 26.24 -22.48 8.66
N THR A 370 25.70 -23.68 8.43
CA THR A 370 26.13 -24.52 7.31
C THR A 370 25.73 -23.95 5.95
N PHE A 371 24.74 -23.05 5.89
CA PHE A 371 24.28 -22.41 4.66
C PHE A 371 25.15 -21.23 4.21
N GLY A 372 26.39 -21.09 4.69
CA GLY A 372 27.31 -20.03 4.24
C GLY A 372 26.99 -18.63 4.75
N ILE A 373 25.98 -18.49 5.61
CA ILE A 373 25.67 -17.27 6.36
C ILE A 373 26.62 -17.24 7.56
N SER A 374 27.86 -16.80 7.39
CA SER A 374 28.80 -16.70 8.52
C SER A 374 28.45 -15.47 9.37
N ALA A 375 27.97 -15.68 10.60
CA ALA A 375 27.23 -14.76 11.50
C ALA A 375 25.72 -14.77 11.20
N THR A 376 24.94 -15.44 12.05
CA THR A 376 23.53 -15.80 11.83
C THR A 376 22.65 -15.22 12.95
N TYR A 377 21.59 -14.51 12.56
CA TYR A 377 20.44 -14.21 13.41
C TYR A 377 19.18 -14.53 12.61
N PRO A 378 18.92 -15.83 12.35
CA PRO A 378 17.84 -16.22 11.46
C PRO A 378 16.51 -15.96 12.16
N SER A 379 15.65 -15.16 11.54
CA SER A 379 14.43 -14.61 12.14
C SER A 379 13.18 -15.17 11.48
N GLY A 380 13.12 -15.09 10.15
CA GLY A 380 11.98 -15.52 9.36
C GLY A 380 12.24 -16.81 8.58
N ILE A 381 11.20 -17.58 8.31
CA ILE A 381 11.28 -18.77 7.44
C ILE A 381 9.99 -18.94 6.62
N ALA A 382 10.12 -19.25 5.34
CA ALA A 382 9.01 -19.53 4.44
C ALA A 382 9.27 -20.78 3.60
N TYR A 383 8.25 -21.61 3.42
CA TYR A 383 8.29 -22.74 2.49
C TYR A 383 7.92 -22.29 1.07
N VAL A 384 8.67 -22.77 0.07
CA VAL A 384 8.44 -22.47 -1.35
C VAL A 384 7.81 -23.71 -2.01
N PRO A 385 6.49 -23.75 -2.25
CA PRO A 385 5.81 -24.98 -2.67
C PRO A 385 6.25 -25.52 -4.03
N SER A 386 6.63 -24.64 -4.96
CA SER A 386 7.02 -25.01 -6.32
C SER A 386 8.32 -25.83 -6.38
N SER A 387 9.24 -25.61 -5.43
CA SER A 387 10.55 -26.24 -5.39
C SER A 387 10.76 -27.16 -4.19
N GLY A 388 9.96 -26.97 -3.13
CA GLY A 388 10.17 -27.59 -1.83
C GLY A 388 11.34 -27.00 -1.03
N TYR A 389 11.91 -25.88 -1.49
CA TYR A 389 12.96 -25.16 -0.78
C TYR A 389 12.38 -24.33 0.37
N MET A 390 13.27 -23.80 1.21
CA MET A 390 12.91 -22.82 2.23
C MET A 390 13.66 -21.52 1.99
N ALA A 391 12.98 -20.39 2.13
CA ALA A 391 13.59 -19.09 2.26
C ALA A 391 13.77 -18.79 3.75
N VAL A 392 14.95 -18.35 4.16
CA VAL A 392 15.29 -17.98 5.53
C VAL A 392 15.81 -16.56 5.52
N VAL A 393 15.23 -15.69 6.35
CA VAL A 393 15.68 -14.31 6.52
C VAL A 393 16.64 -14.21 7.69
N ASP A 394 17.70 -13.43 7.51
CA ASP A 394 18.63 -13.06 8.57
C ASP A 394 18.39 -11.61 9.01
N TYR A 395 18.18 -11.44 10.31
CA TYR A 395 17.79 -10.18 10.95
C TYR A 395 18.87 -9.09 10.94
N ILE A 396 20.16 -9.46 10.90
CA ILE A 396 21.26 -8.47 10.95
C ILE A 396 21.83 -8.20 9.56
N LYS A 397 21.70 -9.17 8.65
CA LYS A 397 22.23 -9.05 7.30
C LYS A 397 21.22 -8.51 6.29
N ASP A 398 19.96 -8.37 6.70
CA ASP A 398 18.86 -7.95 5.84
C ASP A 398 18.92 -8.69 4.51
N ALA A 399 18.94 -10.02 4.59
CA ALA A 399 19.06 -10.89 3.43
C ALA A 399 18.17 -12.12 3.60
N ALA A 400 17.62 -12.57 2.48
CA ALA A 400 16.93 -13.85 2.41
C ALA A 400 17.81 -14.85 1.64
N VAL A 401 17.90 -16.06 2.18
CA VAL A 401 18.66 -17.16 1.58
C VAL A 401 17.74 -18.33 1.33
N MET A 402 17.77 -18.85 0.10
CA MET A 402 17.00 -20.01 -0.30
C MET A 402 17.83 -21.28 -0.16
N VAL A 403 17.31 -22.26 0.57
CA VAL A 403 18.03 -23.48 0.94
C VAL A 403 17.24 -24.74 0.58
N ASP A 404 17.97 -25.78 0.18
CA ASP A 404 17.44 -27.13 -0.03
C ASP A 404 17.73 -27.97 1.22
N LEU A 405 16.70 -28.22 2.04
CA LEU A 405 16.86 -29.03 3.25
C LEU A 405 17.25 -30.49 2.97
N SER A 406 17.00 -31.02 1.76
CA SER A 406 17.46 -32.36 1.40
C SER A 406 18.98 -32.42 1.16
N ARG A 407 19.61 -31.25 0.99
CA ARG A 407 21.05 -31.08 0.78
C ARG A 407 21.60 -29.96 1.69
N PRO A 408 21.68 -30.20 3.01
CA PRO A 408 22.13 -29.20 3.96
C PRO A 408 23.49 -28.59 3.58
N GLY A 409 23.61 -27.27 3.71
CA GLY A 409 24.80 -26.51 3.35
C GLY A 409 24.90 -26.04 1.89
N ARG A 410 23.86 -26.26 1.08
CA ARG A 410 23.77 -25.71 -0.28
C ARG A 410 22.76 -24.56 -0.33
N ILE A 411 23.29 -23.34 -0.48
CA ILE A 411 22.49 -22.19 -0.94
C ILE A 411 22.06 -22.45 -2.38
N VAL A 412 20.78 -22.26 -2.65
CA VAL A 412 20.21 -22.29 -4.00
C VAL A 412 20.22 -20.90 -4.62
N ASP A 413 19.76 -19.91 -3.86
CA ASP A 413 19.70 -18.51 -4.28
C ASP A 413 19.76 -17.60 -3.04
N GLN A 414 20.02 -16.32 -3.24
CA GLN A 414 19.98 -15.31 -2.17
C GLN A 414 19.69 -13.92 -2.74
N PHE A 415 19.05 -13.07 -1.94
CA PHE A 415 18.88 -11.66 -2.25
C PHE A 415 19.03 -10.78 -1.00
N SER A 416 19.49 -9.56 -1.21
CA SER A 416 19.61 -8.53 -0.17
C SER A 416 18.32 -7.70 -0.13
N LEU A 417 17.93 -7.32 1.07
CA LEU A 417 16.81 -6.45 1.41
C LEU A 417 17.28 -5.01 1.71
N ASP A 418 18.59 -4.82 1.96
CA ASP A 418 19.21 -3.50 2.16
C ASP A 418 18.92 -2.53 1.01
N VAL A 419 18.76 -3.06 -0.21
CA VAL A 419 18.51 -2.29 -1.44
C VAL A 419 17.23 -1.45 -1.33
N PHE A 420 16.30 -1.83 -0.45
CA PHE A 420 15.03 -1.14 -0.22
C PHE A 420 14.95 -0.48 1.16
N GLY A 421 16.09 -0.33 1.84
CA GLY A 421 16.19 0.33 3.14
C GLY A 421 15.88 -0.55 4.35
N SER A 422 15.63 -1.85 4.17
CA SER A 422 15.48 -2.82 5.27
C SER A 422 16.67 -2.74 6.21
N SER A 423 16.39 -2.79 7.51
CA SER A 423 17.39 -2.73 8.58
C SER A 423 17.24 -3.85 9.60
N TYR A 424 16.04 -4.44 9.71
CA TYR A 424 15.72 -5.48 10.68
C TYR A 424 14.62 -6.43 10.16
N ALA A 425 14.91 -7.10 9.04
CA ALA A 425 14.01 -8.09 8.45
C ALA A 425 13.70 -9.26 9.42
N SER A 426 12.42 -9.45 9.73
CA SER A 426 11.98 -10.27 10.86
C SER A 426 11.19 -11.52 10.47
N GLY A 427 10.29 -11.42 9.50
CA GLY A 427 9.41 -12.48 9.05
C GLY A 427 9.36 -12.55 7.54
N ILE A 428 8.98 -13.71 7.00
CA ILE A 428 8.84 -13.91 5.55
C ILE A 428 7.72 -14.90 5.27
N SER A 429 6.93 -14.62 4.23
CA SER A 429 5.89 -15.50 3.69
C SER A 429 6.02 -15.58 2.17
N HIS A 430 5.76 -16.76 1.61
CA HIS A 430 5.74 -16.95 0.16
C HIS A 430 4.33 -16.71 -0.40
N ILE A 431 4.23 -15.81 -1.37
CA ILE A 431 2.99 -15.44 -2.05
C ILE A 431 2.78 -16.41 -3.22
N SER A 432 2.05 -17.49 -2.96
CA SER A 432 1.95 -18.60 -3.92
C SER A 432 1.33 -18.28 -5.27
N VAL A 433 0.57 -17.19 -5.38
CA VAL A 433 -0.12 -16.77 -6.61
C VAL A 433 0.82 -16.14 -7.64
N ASN A 434 1.90 -15.50 -7.22
CA ASN A 434 2.86 -14.83 -8.12
C ASN A 434 4.33 -15.24 -7.87
N GLY A 435 4.59 -16.04 -6.83
CA GLY A 435 5.93 -16.51 -6.47
C GLY A 435 6.78 -15.49 -5.70
N ASN A 436 6.24 -14.32 -5.39
CA ASN A 436 6.93 -13.28 -4.62
C ASN A 436 7.00 -13.67 -3.12
N PHE A 437 7.75 -12.89 -2.35
CA PHE A 437 7.84 -13.00 -0.90
C PHE A 437 7.35 -11.71 -0.25
N ALA A 438 6.52 -11.83 0.78
CA ALA A 438 6.24 -10.73 1.69
C ALA A 438 7.20 -10.84 2.88
N VAL A 439 7.94 -9.77 3.18
CA VAL A 439 8.96 -9.72 4.21
C VAL A 439 8.66 -8.56 5.15
N THR A 440 8.59 -8.81 6.45
CA THR A 440 8.36 -7.79 7.46
C THR A 440 9.68 -7.17 7.92
N ASP A 441 9.71 -5.86 8.14
CA ASP A 441 10.78 -5.16 8.84
C ASP A 441 10.25 -4.54 10.14
N SER A 442 10.74 -5.04 11.26
CA SER A 442 10.22 -4.67 12.58
C SER A 442 10.67 -3.30 13.06
N SER A 443 11.66 -2.69 12.41
CA SER A 443 12.19 -1.38 12.79
C SER A 443 11.57 -0.23 12.01
N LEU A 444 11.27 -0.48 10.74
CA LEU A 444 10.57 0.46 9.88
C LEU A 444 9.06 0.39 10.12
N GLY A 445 8.56 -0.75 10.60
CA GLY A 445 7.13 -0.97 10.71
C GLY A 445 6.51 -1.21 9.35
N GLU A 446 7.17 -1.96 8.47
CA GLU A 446 6.76 -2.11 7.08
C GLU A 446 6.75 -3.57 6.62
N VAL A 447 6.07 -3.80 5.50
CA VAL A 447 6.18 -5.04 4.72
C VAL A 447 6.63 -4.73 3.31
N PHE A 448 7.68 -5.43 2.88
CA PHE A 448 8.18 -5.43 1.51
C PHE A 448 7.69 -6.67 0.76
N VAL A 449 7.18 -6.48 -0.46
CA VAL A 449 6.89 -7.56 -1.39
C VAL A 449 7.98 -7.59 -2.44
N VAL A 450 8.74 -8.68 -2.49
CA VAL A 450 9.92 -8.83 -3.33
C VAL A 450 9.84 -10.07 -4.21
N SER A 451 10.34 -9.97 -5.44
CA SER A 451 10.46 -11.14 -6.32
C SER A 451 11.51 -12.12 -5.78
N PRO A 452 11.53 -13.38 -6.25
CA PRO A 452 12.60 -14.34 -5.92
C PRO A 452 14.02 -13.85 -6.26
N LYS A 453 14.15 -12.81 -7.09
CA LYS A 453 15.42 -12.18 -7.47
C LYS A 453 15.76 -10.93 -6.65
N GLY A 454 14.94 -10.60 -5.65
CA GLY A 454 15.14 -9.43 -4.80
C GLY A 454 14.80 -8.11 -5.49
N VAL A 455 13.81 -8.10 -6.39
CA VAL A 455 13.26 -6.86 -6.95
C VAL A 455 12.02 -6.47 -6.15
N LEU A 456 11.96 -5.24 -5.65
CA LEU A 456 10.79 -4.70 -4.97
C LEU A 456 9.62 -4.61 -5.94
N LYS A 457 8.46 -5.13 -5.52
CA LYS A 457 7.21 -5.14 -6.28
C LYS A 457 6.10 -4.38 -5.58
N ALA A 458 6.11 -4.33 -4.24
CA ALA A 458 5.21 -3.49 -3.48
C ALA A 458 5.75 -3.27 -2.06
N ARG A 459 5.24 -2.27 -1.36
CA ARG A 459 5.45 -2.13 0.10
C ARG A 459 4.29 -1.37 0.75
N PHE A 460 4.07 -1.60 2.03
CA PHE A 460 3.07 -0.88 2.82
C PHE A 460 3.52 -0.67 4.26
N ASP A 461 3.07 0.44 4.83
CA ASP A 461 3.29 0.78 6.23
C ASP A 461 2.30 0.01 7.11
N THR A 462 2.83 -0.57 8.19
CA THR A 462 2.06 -1.23 9.21
C THR A 462 1.93 -0.37 10.47
N THR A 463 2.75 0.67 10.66
CA THR A 463 2.79 1.46 11.90
C THR A 463 1.45 1.99 12.41
N PRO A 464 0.47 2.40 11.57
CA PRO A 464 -0.80 2.95 12.08
C PRO A 464 -1.63 1.95 12.88
N PHE A 465 -1.45 0.65 12.61
CA PHE A 465 -2.16 -0.42 13.28
C PHE A 465 -1.22 -1.45 13.93
N PHE A 466 0.07 -1.40 13.63
CA PHE A 466 1.03 -2.46 13.90
C PHE A 466 2.49 -1.94 13.78
N PRO A 467 3.08 -1.39 14.86
CA PRO A 467 4.38 -0.71 14.78
C PRO A 467 5.59 -1.64 14.69
N THR A 468 5.46 -2.93 15.00
CA THR A 468 6.62 -3.85 15.11
C THR A 468 6.35 -5.22 14.47
N PRO A 469 6.14 -5.30 13.13
CA PRO A 469 5.86 -6.54 12.39
C PRO A 469 6.94 -7.59 12.59
N GLN A 470 6.59 -8.69 13.26
CA GLN A 470 7.47 -9.84 13.47
C GLN A 470 7.21 -10.90 12.40
N GLY A 471 6.17 -11.70 12.56
CA GLY A 471 5.81 -12.79 11.65
C GLY A 471 4.78 -12.35 10.62
N ILE A 472 4.81 -12.98 9.45
CA ILE A 472 3.78 -12.83 8.41
C ILE A 472 3.47 -14.19 7.79
N ALA A 473 2.20 -14.44 7.49
CA ALA A 473 1.72 -15.60 6.74
C ALA A 473 0.67 -15.18 5.71
N LEU A 474 0.55 -15.96 4.63
CA LEU A 474 -0.55 -15.84 3.68
C LEU A 474 -1.59 -16.92 4.01
N ASP A 475 -2.79 -16.50 4.42
CA ASP A 475 -3.96 -17.37 4.39
C ASP A 475 -4.46 -17.44 2.95
N ILE A 476 -4.17 -18.58 2.31
CA ILE A 476 -4.46 -18.82 0.89
C ILE A 476 -5.89 -19.34 0.67
N ASP A 477 -6.66 -19.61 1.73
CA ASP A 477 -8.08 -19.95 1.59
C ASP A 477 -8.93 -18.68 1.53
N THR A 478 -8.56 -17.65 2.29
CA THR A 478 -9.22 -16.34 2.31
C THR A 478 -8.52 -15.27 1.45
N ASN A 479 -7.31 -15.53 0.97
CA ASN A 479 -6.47 -14.55 0.26
C ASN A 479 -6.15 -13.32 1.14
N THR A 480 -5.85 -13.54 2.43
CA THR A 480 -5.51 -12.47 3.37
C THR A 480 -4.12 -12.66 3.95
N PHE A 481 -3.43 -11.57 4.24
CA PHE A 481 -2.18 -11.60 4.99
C PHE A 481 -2.46 -11.60 6.49
N VAL A 482 -1.65 -12.31 7.25
CA VAL A 482 -1.78 -12.39 8.71
C VAL A 482 -0.44 -12.03 9.33
N LEU A 483 -0.42 -10.99 10.15
CA LEU A 483 0.78 -10.49 10.80
C LEU A 483 0.71 -10.70 12.31
N VAL A 484 1.88 -10.83 12.95
CA VAL A 484 2.03 -11.11 14.39
C VAL A 484 2.75 -9.99 15.14
N ASP A 485 2.06 -9.37 16.09
CA ASP A 485 2.58 -8.27 16.89
C ASP A 485 3.04 -8.78 18.27
N ASN A 486 4.34 -8.68 18.52
CA ASN A 486 4.94 -9.03 19.80
C ASN A 486 4.73 -7.95 20.87
N THR A 487 4.51 -6.69 20.49
CA THR A 487 4.33 -5.61 21.47
C THR A 487 2.94 -5.63 22.09
N ASN A 488 1.93 -5.97 21.29
CA ASN A 488 0.54 -6.01 21.71
C ASN A 488 -0.01 -7.43 21.91
N ASP A 489 0.77 -8.47 21.60
CA ASP A 489 0.34 -9.88 21.64
C ASP A 489 -0.92 -10.13 20.80
N GLU A 490 -0.91 -9.69 19.54
CA GLU A 490 -2.07 -9.75 18.64
C GLU A 490 -1.71 -10.33 17.26
N LEU A 491 -2.70 -10.92 16.60
CA LEU A 491 -2.69 -11.14 15.16
C LEU A 491 -3.57 -10.10 14.47
N LYS A 492 -3.14 -9.62 13.31
CA LYS A 492 -3.98 -8.81 12.41
C LYS A 492 -4.10 -9.48 11.05
N ILE A 493 -5.34 -9.60 10.58
CA ILE A 493 -5.70 -10.13 9.27
C ILE A 493 -5.98 -8.95 8.36
N LEU A 494 -5.24 -8.89 7.25
CA LEU A 494 -5.26 -7.81 6.27
C LEU A 494 -5.81 -8.35 4.95
N ASP A 495 -6.79 -7.65 4.38
CA ASP A 495 -7.20 -7.86 2.98
C ASP A 495 -6.43 -6.86 2.11
N LEU A 496 -5.61 -7.39 1.21
CA LEU A 496 -4.71 -6.63 0.33
C LEU A 496 -4.84 -7.19 -1.10
N PRO A 497 -5.99 -6.98 -1.76
CA PRO A 497 -6.33 -7.66 -3.00
C PRO A 497 -5.33 -7.34 -4.13
N CYS A 498 -4.78 -6.12 -4.14
CA CYS A 498 -3.78 -5.67 -5.12
C CYS A 498 -2.49 -6.51 -5.13
N LEU A 499 -2.10 -7.09 -3.99
CA LEU A 499 -0.87 -7.89 -3.88
C LEU A 499 -1.04 -9.32 -4.44
N LEU A 500 -2.27 -9.81 -4.50
CA LEU A 500 -2.60 -11.18 -4.89
C LEU A 500 -3.13 -11.28 -6.31
N PHE A 501 -3.77 -10.21 -6.78
CA PHE A 501 -4.31 -10.10 -8.12
C PHE A 501 -3.83 -8.80 -8.77
N PRO A 502 -2.51 -8.65 -9.03
CA PRO A 502 -2.03 -7.48 -9.74
C PRO A 502 -2.76 -7.39 -11.09
N PRO A 503 -3.10 -6.17 -11.57
CA PRO A 503 -3.63 -6.01 -12.91
C PRO A 503 -2.71 -6.73 -13.90
N PRO A 504 -3.26 -7.36 -14.95
CA PRO A 504 -2.45 -8.11 -15.90
C PRO A 504 -1.34 -7.18 -16.41
N PRO A 505 -0.06 -7.57 -16.29
CA PRO A 505 1.02 -6.66 -16.59
C PRO A 505 0.86 -6.14 -18.01
N SER A 506 1.07 -4.84 -18.22
CA SER A 506 1.55 -4.36 -19.52
C SER A 506 2.76 -5.22 -19.84
N CYS A 507 2.73 -6.00 -20.93
CA CYS A 507 3.70 -7.08 -21.13
C CYS A 507 5.12 -6.58 -20.88
N GLU A 508 5.67 -6.95 -19.72
CA GLU A 508 7.01 -6.55 -19.33
C GLU A 508 7.96 -7.11 -20.38
N CYS A 509 9.11 -6.47 -20.59
CA CYS A 509 10.11 -6.96 -21.53
C CYS A 509 10.75 -8.30 -21.10
N ASP A 510 10.33 -8.83 -19.96
CA ASP A 510 10.65 -10.14 -19.38
C ASP A 510 9.48 -11.11 -19.65
N LEU A 511 9.38 -11.61 -20.87
CA LEU A 511 8.27 -12.46 -21.32
C LEU A 511 8.37 -13.89 -20.79
N ASN A 512 9.52 -14.29 -20.24
CA ASN A 512 9.71 -15.59 -19.59
C ASN A 512 9.73 -15.52 -18.05
N ASN A 513 9.52 -14.34 -17.46
CA ASN A 513 9.60 -14.08 -16.02
C ASN A 513 10.95 -14.53 -15.41
N ASP A 514 12.06 -14.41 -16.15
CA ASP A 514 13.41 -14.72 -15.66
C ASP A 514 14.07 -13.55 -14.90
N GLY A 515 13.39 -12.41 -14.86
CA GLY A 515 13.78 -11.17 -14.20
C GLY A 515 14.71 -10.29 -15.03
N ALA A 516 14.98 -10.62 -16.30
CA ALA A 516 15.90 -9.88 -17.14
C ALA A 516 15.36 -9.73 -18.55
N CYS A 517 15.14 -8.49 -18.99
CA CYS A 517 14.81 -8.22 -20.39
C CYS A 517 16.00 -8.51 -21.31
N ASN A 518 16.02 -9.70 -21.90
CA ASN A 518 17.17 -10.24 -22.60
C ASN A 518 16.80 -10.83 -23.96
N MET A 519 17.75 -11.50 -24.61
CA MET A 519 17.54 -11.98 -25.99
C MET A 519 16.54 -13.14 -26.06
N ASP A 520 16.33 -13.85 -24.96
CA ASP A 520 15.35 -14.92 -24.84
C ASP A 520 13.92 -14.36 -24.81
N ASP A 521 13.69 -13.21 -24.18
CA ASP A 521 12.42 -12.48 -24.25
C ASP A 521 12.16 -11.90 -25.63
N TRP A 522 13.20 -11.37 -26.28
CA TRP A 522 13.10 -10.92 -27.67
C TRP A 522 12.76 -12.05 -28.63
N LEU A 523 13.25 -13.27 -28.37
CA LEU A 523 12.90 -14.45 -29.13
C LEU A 523 11.44 -14.85 -28.88
N LEU A 524 10.97 -14.83 -27.63
CA LEU A 524 9.57 -15.09 -27.28
C LEU A 524 8.62 -14.07 -27.90
N PHE A 525 8.98 -12.79 -27.83
CA PHE A 525 8.25 -11.71 -28.46
C PHE A 525 8.18 -11.88 -29.97
N GLY A 526 9.31 -12.24 -30.59
CA GLY A 526 9.40 -12.50 -32.03
C GLY A 526 8.54 -13.68 -32.48
N THR A 527 8.43 -14.74 -31.67
CA THR A 527 7.55 -15.88 -31.96
C THR A 527 6.07 -15.55 -31.77
N ASP A 528 5.77 -14.62 -30.87
CA ASP A 528 4.41 -14.24 -30.48
C ASP A 528 3.96 -12.90 -31.10
N TRP A 529 4.70 -12.39 -32.09
CA TRP A 529 4.45 -11.11 -32.72
C TRP A 529 3.01 -11.02 -33.30
N GLY A 530 2.24 -10.06 -32.79
CA GLY A 530 0.84 -9.83 -33.19
C GLY A 530 -0.21 -10.37 -32.21
N ARG A 531 0.20 -10.97 -31.09
CA ARG A 531 -0.69 -11.20 -29.94
C ARG A 531 -1.15 -9.87 -29.32
N LYS A 532 -2.31 -9.93 -28.67
CA LYS A 532 -2.91 -8.80 -27.92
C LYS A 532 -2.98 -9.06 -26.42
N ASP A 533 -2.33 -10.13 -25.99
CA ASP A 533 -2.37 -10.71 -24.66
C ASP A 533 -0.95 -11.16 -24.29
N CYS A 534 -0.56 -11.03 -23.03
CA CYS A 534 0.77 -11.43 -22.58
C CYS A 534 0.87 -12.96 -22.49
N PRO A 535 2.03 -13.58 -22.79
CA PRO A 535 2.23 -15.01 -22.59
C PRO A 535 2.11 -15.36 -21.11
N LEU A 536 1.00 -15.99 -20.73
CA LEU A 536 0.88 -16.70 -19.46
C LEU A 536 1.56 -18.06 -19.64
N GLN A 537 2.61 -18.34 -18.87
CA GLN A 537 3.06 -19.72 -18.63
C GLN A 537 2.52 -20.24 -17.30
#